data_AF-A4I484-F1
#
_entry.id   AF-A4I484-F1
#
_cell.length_a   1.000
_cell.length_b   1.000
_cell.length_c   1.000
_cell.angle_alpha   90.00
_cell.angle_beta   90.00
_cell.angle_gamma   90.00
#
_symmetry.space_group_name_H-M   'P 1'
#
loop_
_entity.id
_entity.type
_entity.pdbx_description
1 polymer ?
#
loop_
_entity_poly.entity_id
_entity_poly.type
_entity_poly.pdbx_seq_one_letter_code
_entity_poly.pdbx_strand_id
1 'polypeptide(L)'
;MEVGACFPAAAAPPASAAAAAAQGDAESESDDERWTLSDGEPEAIPAKNGEPSDADVDAAMAAKGEAVELHGEGKQEEAIAKMGEALTYNPSNAMYWGMRALYHLEFNKPRAALHDANKALELNPQNVRALRVRGTVNRHLGHWEDSLKDLSAAQAIDYDDKTNETLKYVQSRATHRHRRQLLRQHAEEEAAARRQEELRRQRQMEAEKAAAAAEAQTASGSMPGGMPRGFPGGVPGGMPGGMPPGMESVLQDPEIMAAMQDPEVAPKLAQMMQNPMAAMSMMNDPKVGPVMQKIMAKMMGGGGMPGGMGGMGGMGGMGGGMPGGFQGAGGVPPHRGAADGASGSTRRDDLD
;
A
#
# COMPACT_ATOMS: atom_id res chain seq x y z
N MET A 1 -29.10 40.15 -30.30
CA MET A 1 -30.11 39.55 -29.39
C MET A 1 -29.60 38.17 -29.02
N GLU A 2 -29.68 37.86 -27.74
CA GLU A 2 -28.93 36.85 -26.99
C GLU A 2 -28.86 35.46 -27.61
N VAL A 3 -27.65 34.88 -27.65
CA VAL A 3 -27.47 33.43 -27.52
C VAL A 3 -26.17 33.18 -26.76
N GLY A 4 -26.30 32.72 -25.51
CA GLY A 4 -25.20 32.46 -24.59
C GLY A 4 -24.40 31.20 -24.96
N ALA A 5 -23.07 31.31 -24.85
CA ALA A 5 -22.16 30.17 -24.97
C ALA A 5 -21.90 29.59 -23.58
N CYS A 6 -22.48 28.41 -23.36
CA CYS A 6 -22.27 27.54 -22.22
C CYS A 6 -20.84 26.96 -22.25
N PHE A 7 -20.11 27.07 -21.13
CA PHE A 7 -18.84 26.36 -20.92
C PHE A 7 -19.08 24.85 -20.86
N PRO A 8 -18.30 24.00 -21.57
CA PRO A 8 -18.32 22.57 -21.33
C PRO A 8 -17.56 22.24 -20.04
N ALA A 9 -18.26 21.55 -19.13
CA ALA A 9 -17.71 21.00 -17.90
C ALA A 9 -16.55 20.06 -18.18
N ALA A 10 -15.49 20.17 -17.36
CA ALA A 10 -14.36 19.24 -17.36
C ALA A 10 -14.88 17.80 -17.21
N ALA A 11 -14.60 16.97 -18.21
CA ALA A 11 -14.97 15.57 -18.22
C ALA A 11 -14.33 14.84 -17.03
N ALA A 12 -15.18 14.26 -16.18
CA ALA A 12 -14.76 13.33 -15.15
C ALA A 12 -13.98 12.16 -15.78
N PRO A 13 -12.95 11.60 -15.12
CA PRO A 13 -12.24 10.44 -15.64
C PRO A 13 -13.22 9.28 -15.90
N PRO A 14 -13.05 8.51 -16.99
CA PRO A 14 -13.99 7.47 -17.34
C PRO A 14 -14.01 6.39 -16.26
N ALA A 15 -15.21 6.10 -15.75
CA ALA A 15 -15.47 4.97 -14.86
C ALA A 15 -15.00 3.61 -15.43
N SER A 16 -14.63 3.54 -16.72
CA SER A 16 -14.11 2.34 -17.36
C SER A 16 -12.70 1.93 -16.90
N ALA A 17 -11.86 2.85 -16.40
CA ALA A 17 -10.51 2.48 -15.94
C ALA A 17 -10.57 1.70 -14.61
N ALA A 18 -11.47 2.09 -13.71
CA ALA A 18 -11.75 1.34 -12.48
C ALA A 18 -12.45 0.00 -12.78
N ALA A 19 -13.33 -0.03 -13.78
CA ALA A 19 -13.97 -1.27 -14.25
C ALA A 19 -12.97 -2.23 -14.93
N ALA A 20 -11.98 -1.73 -15.67
CA ALA A 20 -10.93 -2.54 -16.29
C ALA A 20 -9.94 -3.11 -15.25
N ALA A 21 -9.60 -2.33 -14.22
CA ALA A 21 -8.82 -2.82 -13.07
C ALA A 21 -9.57 -3.93 -12.31
N ALA A 22 -10.90 -3.81 -12.14
CA ALA A 22 -11.72 -4.84 -11.52
C ALA A 22 -11.92 -6.08 -12.43
N GLN A 23 -11.94 -5.92 -13.75
CA GLN A 23 -12.02 -7.04 -14.70
C GLN A 23 -10.71 -7.83 -14.81
N GLY A 24 -9.56 -7.18 -14.58
CA GLY A 24 -8.24 -7.84 -14.63
C GLY A 24 -7.97 -8.86 -13.52
N ASP A 25 -8.65 -8.74 -12.37
CA ASP A 25 -8.63 -9.74 -11.29
C ASP A 25 -9.62 -10.90 -11.53
N ALA A 26 -10.65 -10.69 -12.36
CA ALA A 26 -11.58 -11.75 -12.78
C ALA A 26 -10.98 -12.68 -13.86
N GLU A 27 -9.96 -12.24 -14.59
CA GLU A 27 -9.13 -13.09 -15.48
C GLU A 27 -8.04 -13.87 -14.72
N SER A 28 -8.10 -13.93 -13.38
CA SER A 28 -7.34 -14.92 -12.61
C SER A 28 -7.75 -16.30 -13.09
N GLU A 29 -6.79 -17.18 -13.39
CA GLU A 29 -7.04 -18.57 -13.77
C GLU A 29 -8.17 -19.16 -12.92
N SER A 30 -9.11 -19.85 -13.56
CA SER A 30 -10.07 -20.66 -12.84
C SER A 30 -9.28 -21.62 -11.96
N ASP A 31 -9.25 -21.33 -10.67
CA ASP A 31 -8.73 -22.24 -9.68
C ASP A 31 -9.96 -23.01 -9.19
N ASP A 32 -10.11 -24.25 -9.65
CA ASP A 32 -11.24 -25.11 -9.28
C ASP A 32 -11.27 -25.36 -7.76
N GLU A 33 -10.18 -25.05 -7.06
CA GLU A 33 -10.08 -25.10 -5.60
C GLU A 33 -10.52 -23.81 -4.89
N ARG A 34 -10.98 -22.79 -5.62
CA ARG A 34 -11.38 -21.51 -5.01
C ARG A 34 -12.68 -21.66 -4.24
N TRP A 35 -12.63 -21.36 -2.95
CA TRP A 35 -13.82 -21.39 -2.10
C TRP A 35 -14.64 -20.13 -2.23
N THR A 36 -15.97 -20.30 -2.20
CA THR A 36 -16.91 -19.21 -1.93
C THR A 36 -17.37 -19.35 -0.48
N LEU A 37 -17.27 -18.28 0.30
CA LEU A 37 -17.70 -18.30 1.70
C LEU A 37 -19.23 -18.19 1.77
N SER A 38 -19.94 -19.28 1.48
CA SER A 38 -21.42 -19.33 1.51
C SER A 38 -22.00 -19.74 2.88
N ASP A 39 -21.16 -20.08 3.86
CA ASP A 39 -21.65 -20.62 5.13
C ASP A 39 -22.37 -19.55 5.96
N GLY A 40 -23.30 -20.03 6.81
CA GLY A 40 -24.02 -19.20 7.78
C GLY A 40 -23.10 -18.46 8.74
N GLU A 41 -23.67 -17.53 9.51
CA GLU A 41 -22.90 -16.79 10.51
C GLU A 41 -22.28 -17.74 11.54
N PRO A 42 -21.02 -17.49 11.95
CA PRO A 42 -20.36 -18.32 12.94
C PRO A 42 -21.12 -18.27 14.27
N GLU A 43 -21.20 -19.40 14.97
CA GLU A 43 -21.80 -19.45 16.30
C GLU A 43 -21.06 -18.51 17.26
N ALA A 44 -21.80 -17.56 17.80
CA ALA A 44 -21.31 -16.65 18.84
C ALA A 44 -21.18 -17.42 20.15
N ILE A 45 -19.96 -17.49 20.68
CA ILE A 45 -19.71 -18.03 22.01
C ILE A 45 -19.90 -16.90 23.01
N PRO A 46 -20.67 -17.09 24.10
CA PRO A 46 -20.82 -16.07 25.13
C PRO A 46 -19.45 -15.73 25.73
N ALA A 47 -19.12 -14.44 25.74
CA ALA A 47 -17.93 -13.95 26.42
C ALA A 47 -18.14 -14.08 27.94
N LYS A 48 -17.47 -15.06 28.57
CA LYS A 48 -17.28 -15.08 30.02
C LYS A 48 -16.10 -14.15 30.35
N ASN A 49 -16.39 -13.04 31.00
CA ASN A 49 -15.35 -12.09 31.43
C ASN A 49 -14.75 -12.57 32.75
N GLY A 50 -13.45 -12.86 32.77
CA GLY A 50 -12.70 -13.26 33.97
C GLY A 50 -11.80 -14.47 33.74
N GLU A 51 -10.89 -14.71 34.68
CA GLU A 51 -10.11 -15.96 34.68
C GLU A 51 -11.05 -17.15 34.95
N PRO A 52 -10.91 -18.26 34.21
CA PRO A 52 -11.72 -19.45 34.44
C PRO A 52 -11.40 -20.05 35.82
N SER A 53 -12.42 -20.51 36.54
CA SER A 53 -12.20 -21.25 37.79
C SER A 53 -11.53 -22.61 37.48
N ASP A 54 -10.87 -23.23 38.47
CA ASP A 54 -10.30 -24.58 38.29
C ASP A 54 -11.34 -25.58 37.75
N ALA A 55 -12.58 -25.49 38.24
CA ALA A 55 -13.70 -26.30 37.75
C ALA A 55 -14.06 -26.00 36.28
N ASP A 56 -13.99 -24.74 35.84
CA ASP A 56 -14.19 -24.39 34.43
C ASP A 56 -13.04 -24.91 33.56
N VAL A 57 -11.80 -24.86 34.07
CA VAL A 57 -10.63 -25.39 33.38
C VAL A 57 -10.74 -26.90 33.21
N ASP A 58 -11.14 -27.63 34.26
CA ASP A 58 -11.37 -29.08 34.20
C ASP A 58 -12.51 -29.44 33.25
N ALA A 59 -13.63 -28.70 33.30
CA ALA A 59 -14.75 -28.90 32.39
C ALA A 59 -14.37 -28.61 30.93
N ALA A 60 -13.60 -27.55 30.68
CA ALA A 60 -13.09 -27.23 29.35
C ALA A 60 -12.13 -28.32 28.83
N MET A 61 -11.29 -28.88 29.71
CA MET A 61 -10.39 -29.98 29.36
C MET A 61 -11.16 -31.28 29.05
N ALA A 62 -12.20 -31.60 29.83
CA ALA A 62 -13.07 -32.75 29.57
C ALA A 62 -13.79 -32.62 28.22
N ALA A 63 -14.43 -31.48 27.97
CA ALA A 63 -15.11 -31.20 26.70
C ALA A 63 -14.15 -31.23 25.50
N LYS A 64 -12.91 -30.75 25.66
CA LYS A 64 -11.85 -30.87 24.64
C LYS A 64 -11.46 -32.35 24.41
N GLY A 65 -11.38 -33.16 25.46
CA GLY A 65 -11.12 -34.60 25.35
C GLY A 65 -12.18 -35.30 24.51
N GLU A 66 -13.45 -35.09 24.86
CA GLU A 66 -14.60 -35.62 24.12
C GLU A 66 -14.62 -35.15 22.66
N ALA A 67 -14.30 -33.88 22.40
CA ALA A 67 -14.23 -33.35 21.04
C ALA A 67 -13.18 -34.06 20.18
N VAL A 68 -12.03 -34.42 20.76
CA VAL A 68 -10.96 -35.14 20.07
C VAL A 68 -11.37 -36.59 19.77
N GLU A 69 -12.06 -37.24 20.68
CA GLU A 69 -12.61 -38.59 20.47
C GLU A 69 -13.66 -38.60 19.35
N LEU A 70 -14.64 -37.70 19.42
CA LEU A 70 -15.69 -37.54 18.41
C LEU A 70 -15.12 -37.19 17.03
N HIS A 71 -14.06 -36.37 17.00
CA HIS A 71 -13.32 -36.06 15.77
C HIS A 71 -12.68 -37.32 15.17
N GLY A 72 -12.05 -38.16 16.00
CA GLY A 72 -11.50 -39.45 15.58
C GLY A 72 -12.55 -40.44 15.08
N GLU A 73 -13.78 -40.36 15.59
CA GLU A 73 -14.94 -41.14 15.12
C GLU A 73 -15.58 -40.57 13.84
N GLY A 74 -15.16 -39.39 13.38
CA GLY A 74 -15.74 -38.70 12.23
C GLY A 74 -17.08 -38.00 12.51
N LYS A 75 -17.49 -37.86 13.78
CA LYS A 75 -18.71 -37.15 14.19
C LYS A 75 -18.49 -35.64 14.19
N GLN A 76 -18.58 -35.08 13.00
CA GLN A 76 -18.15 -33.71 12.69
C GLN A 76 -18.81 -32.63 13.54
N GLU A 77 -20.15 -32.64 13.58
CA GLU A 77 -20.93 -31.60 14.27
C GLU A 77 -20.82 -31.72 15.78
N GLU A 78 -20.78 -32.95 16.30
CA GLU A 78 -20.62 -33.21 17.74
C GLU A 78 -19.24 -32.76 18.23
N ALA A 79 -18.17 -33.00 17.44
CA ALA A 79 -16.82 -32.53 17.77
C ALA A 79 -16.74 -30.99 17.82
N ILE A 80 -17.34 -30.29 16.85
CA ILE A 80 -17.43 -28.82 16.86
C ILE A 80 -18.23 -28.34 18.07
N ALA A 81 -19.38 -28.96 18.36
CA ALA A 81 -20.24 -28.59 19.47
C ALA A 81 -19.52 -28.73 20.82
N LYS A 82 -18.75 -29.82 21.00
CA LYS A 82 -17.94 -30.04 22.20
C LYS A 82 -16.79 -29.04 22.34
N MET A 83 -16.16 -28.63 21.24
CA MET A 83 -15.22 -27.51 21.27
C MET A 83 -15.91 -26.18 21.62
N GLY A 84 -17.14 -25.96 21.14
CA GLY A 84 -17.99 -24.85 21.54
C GLY A 84 -18.27 -24.87 23.05
N GLU A 85 -18.61 -26.04 23.60
CA GLU A 85 -18.80 -26.27 25.03
C GLU A 85 -17.54 -25.90 25.83
N ALA A 86 -16.36 -26.40 25.42
CA ALA A 86 -15.08 -26.06 26.05
C ALA A 86 -14.82 -24.54 26.11
N LEU A 87 -15.20 -23.84 25.04
CA LEU A 87 -15.07 -22.39 24.95
C LEU A 87 -16.09 -21.62 25.80
N THR A 88 -17.23 -22.21 26.17
CA THR A 88 -18.14 -21.58 27.14
C THR A 88 -17.56 -21.53 28.56
N TYR A 89 -16.74 -22.53 28.92
CA TYR A 89 -16.06 -22.56 30.21
C TYR A 89 -14.81 -21.67 30.22
N ASN A 90 -14.01 -21.69 29.13
CA ASN A 90 -12.78 -20.90 29.02
C ASN A 90 -12.63 -20.23 27.63
N PRO A 91 -13.32 -19.10 27.40
CA PRO A 91 -13.30 -18.38 26.12
C PRO A 91 -11.97 -17.66 25.87
N SER A 92 -11.14 -17.44 26.89
CA SER A 92 -9.82 -16.79 26.77
C SER A 92 -8.72 -17.71 26.25
N ASN A 93 -8.98 -19.01 26.09
CA ASN A 93 -7.96 -19.95 25.68
C ASN A 93 -7.86 -20.05 24.15
N ALA A 94 -6.81 -19.43 23.60
CA ALA A 94 -6.52 -19.43 22.17
C ALA A 94 -6.41 -20.85 21.57
N MET A 95 -5.97 -21.86 22.34
CA MET A 95 -5.85 -23.23 21.86
C MET A 95 -7.21 -23.82 21.46
N TYR A 96 -8.26 -23.55 22.24
CA TYR A 96 -9.59 -24.07 21.95
C TYR A 96 -10.18 -23.43 20.69
N TRP A 97 -10.03 -22.10 20.52
CA TRP A 97 -10.40 -21.43 19.27
C TRP A 97 -9.65 -21.99 18.07
N GLY A 98 -8.33 -22.19 18.18
CA GLY A 98 -7.52 -22.77 17.11
C GLY A 98 -7.90 -24.22 16.77
N MET A 99 -8.31 -25.02 17.76
CA MET A 99 -8.82 -26.39 17.53
C MET A 99 -10.17 -26.38 16.84
N ARG A 100 -11.11 -25.54 17.28
CA ARG A 100 -12.43 -25.41 16.64
C ARG A 100 -12.30 -24.91 15.20
N ALA A 101 -11.39 -23.96 14.96
CA ALA A 101 -11.07 -23.48 13.62
C ALA A 101 -10.58 -24.60 12.70
N LEU A 102 -9.73 -25.50 13.21
CA LEU A 102 -9.25 -26.66 12.45
C LEU A 102 -10.39 -27.61 12.09
N TYR A 103 -11.28 -27.92 13.04
CA TYR A 103 -12.44 -28.77 12.77
C TYR A 103 -13.39 -28.13 11.76
N HIS A 104 -13.65 -26.83 11.86
CA HIS A 104 -14.41 -26.13 10.84
C HIS A 104 -13.77 -26.22 9.45
N LEU A 105 -12.44 -26.12 9.36
CA LEU A 105 -11.72 -26.24 8.09
C LEU A 105 -11.85 -27.66 7.51
N GLU A 106 -11.63 -28.69 8.32
CA GLU A 106 -11.71 -30.09 7.91
C GLU A 106 -13.13 -30.51 7.50
N PHE A 107 -14.15 -29.85 8.06
CA PHE A 107 -15.56 -30.11 7.77
C PHE A 107 -16.18 -29.11 6.78
N ASN A 108 -15.34 -28.49 5.93
CA ASN A 108 -15.76 -27.61 4.82
C ASN A 108 -16.60 -26.39 5.26
N LYS A 109 -16.30 -25.82 6.43
CA LYS A 109 -16.91 -24.57 6.95
C LYS A 109 -15.87 -23.43 7.01
N PRO A 110 -15.29 -23.00 5.88
CA PRO A 110 -14.17 -22.06 5.86
C PRO A 110 -14.49 -20.69 6.48
N ARG A 111 -15.74 -20.22 6.43
CA ARG A 111 -16.11 -18.92 7.03
C ARG A 111 -16.00 -18.99 8.56
N ALA A 112 -16.51 -20.06 9.17
CA ALA A 112 -16.41 -20.30 10.59
C ALA A 112 -14.96 -20.56 11.03
N ALA A 113 -14.20 -21.30 10.22
CA ALA A 113 -12.78 -21.54 10.45
C ALA A 113 -11.98 -20.22 10.51
N LEU A 114 -12.24 -19.30 9.57
CA LEU A 114 -11.58 -18.00 9.52
C LEU A 114 -11.93 -17.12 10.72
N HIS A 115 -13.20 -17.10 11.15
CA HIS A 115 -13.64 -16.38 12.34
C HIS A 115 -12.89 -16.86 13.59
N ASP A 116 -12.85 -18.17 13.81
CA ASP A 116 -12.23 -18.76 14.99
C ASP A 116 -10.71 -18.64 14.97
N ALA A 117 -10.08 -18.78 13.80
CA ALA A 117 -8.66 -18.57 13.65
C ALA A 117 -8.28 -17.11 13.99
N ASN A 118 -9.08 -16.13 13.55
CA ASN A 118 -8.85 -14.73 13.93
C ASN A 118 -8.99 -14.53 15.45
N LYS A 119 -10.01 -15.10 16.08
CA LYS A 119 -10.17 -15.06 17.55
C LYS A 119 -8.99 -15.69 18.29
N ALA A 120 -8.50 -16.83 17.82
CA ALA A 120 -7.32 -17.47 18.38
C ALA A 120 -6.06 -16.59 18.27
N LEU A 121 -5.89 -15.88 17.15
CA LEU A 121 -4.73 -15.01 16.89
C LEU A 121 -4.83 -13.66 17.60
N GLU A 122 -6.04 -13.16 17.87
CA GLU A 122 -6.27 -12.02 18.77
C GLU A 122 -5.79 -12.34 20.20
N LEU A 123 -6.05 -13.57 20.68
CA LEU A 123 -5.66 -14.03 22.01
C LEU A 123 -4.18 -14.45 22.10
N ASN A 124 -3.68 -15.16 21.08
CA ASN A 124 -2.28 -15.56 20.97
C ASN A 124 -1.81 -15.49 19.51
N PRO A 125 -1.05 -14.45 19.13
CA PRO A 125 -0.53 -14.27 17.77
C PRO A 125 0.38 -15.40 17.27
N GLN A 126 0.97 -16.19 18.18
CA GLN A 126 1.87 -17.31 17.85
C GLN A 126 1.15 -18.66 17.84
N ASN A 127 -0.19 -18.69 17.86
CA ASN A 127 -0.94 -19.93 17.77
C ASN A 127 -0.76 -20.58 16.38
N VAL A 128 0.14 -21.56 16.30
CA VAL A 128 0.50 -22.28 15.07
C VAL A 128 -0.72 -22.85 14.35
N ARG A 129 -1.65 -23.47 15.09
CA ARG A 129 -2.84 -24.10 14.49
C ARG A 129 -3.73 -23.05 13.83
N ALA A 130 -3.95 -21.91 14.50
CA ALA A 130 -4.74 -20.82 13.94
C ALA A 130 -4.07 -20.18 12.72
N LEU A 131 -2.74 -19.98 12.74
CA LEU A 131 -1.97 -19.51 11.60
C LEU A 131 -2.11 -20.47 10.40
N ARG A 132 -1.96 -21.78 10.61
CA ARG A 132 -2.13 -22.80 9.55
C ARG A 132 -3.54 -22.78 8.97
N VAL A 133 -4.57 -22.71 9.83
CA VAL A 133 -5.96 -22.68 9.37
C VAL A 133 -6.24 -21.42 8.56
N ARG A 134 -5.92 -20.23 9.08
CA ARG A 134 -6.15 -18.97 8.37
C ARG A 134 -5.37 -18.90 7.06
N GLY A 135 -4.11 -19.37 7.08
CA GLY A 135 -3.26 -19.48 5.90
C GLY A 135 -3.86 -20.39 4.83
N THR A 136 -4.39 -21.55 5.21
CA THR A 136 -5.06 -22.49 4.29
C THR A 136 -6.38 -21.93 3.76
N VAL A 137 -7.19 -21.27 4.60
CA VAL A 137 -8.41 -20.61 4.12
C VAL A 137 -8.06 -19.51 3.11
N ASN A 138 -7.10 -18.65 3.43
CA ASN A 138 -6.67 -17.57 2.54
C ASN A 138 -6.09 -18.09 1.21
N ARG A 139 -5.42 -19.25 1.22
CA ARG A 139 -5.01 -19.95 -0.02
C ARG A 139 -6.23 -20.22 -0.90
N HIS A 140 -7.25 -20.87 -0.35
CA HIS A 140 -8.47 -21.21 -1.09
C HIS A 140 -9.32 -19.99 -1.48
N LEU A 141 -9.17 -18.85 -0.79
CA LEU A 141 -9.81 -17.59 -1.21
C LEU A 141 -9.01 -16.86 -2.30
N GLY A 142 -7.82 -17.33 -2.67
CA GLY A 142 -6.93 -16.66 -3.62
C GLY A 142 -6.17 -15.46 -3.03
N HIS A 143 -6.20 -15.30 -1.70
CA HIS A 143 -5.45 -14.29 -0.96
C HIS A 143 -4.01 -14.78 -0.71
N TRP A 144 -3.24 -14.93 -1.80
CA TRP A 144 -1.91 -15.55 -1.76
C TRP A 144 -0.91 -14.87 -0.82
N GLU A 145 -0.90 -13.54 -0.76
CA GLU A 145 0.02 -12.79 0.10
C GLU A 145 -0.25 -12.99 1.59
N ASP A 146 -1.53 -13.00 1.99
CA ASP A 146 -1.91 -13.21 3.38
C ASP A 146 -1.72 -14.67 3.78
N SER A 147 -2.01 -15.61 2.87
CA SER A 147 -1.67 -17.02 3.04
C SER A 147 -0.17 -17.23 3.25
N LEU A 148 0.69 -16.57 2.46
CA LEU A 148 2.15 -16.64 2.61
C LEU A 148 2.61 -16.16 3.99
N LYS A 149 2.08 -15.03 4.47
CA LYS A 149 2.44 -14.46 5.79
C LYS A 149 2.10 -15.45 6.91
N ASP A 150 0.88 -15.97 6.90
CA ASP A 150 0.41 -16.86 7.97
C ASP A 150 1.13 -18.22 7.97
N LEU A 151 1.26 -18.85 6.80
CA LEU A 151 1.91 -20.16 6.68
C LEU A 151 3.42 -20.07 6.94
N SER A 152 4.09 -18.99 6.53
CA SER A 152 5.50 -18.79 6.86
C SER A 152 5.72 -18.55 8.36
N ALA A 153 4.84 -17.79 9.01
CA ALA A 153 4.87 -17.61 10.46
C ALA A 153 4.64 -18.95 11.19
N ALA A 154 3.67 -19.76 10.74
CA ALA A 154 3.44 -21.09 11.30
C ALA A 154 4.67 -21.99 11.17
N GLN A 155 5.26 -22.05 9.97
CA GLN A 155 6.43 -22.89 9.66
C GLN A 155 7.68 -22.48 10.45
N ALA A 156 7.83 -21.18 10.76
CA ALA A 156 8.93 -20.66 11.55
C ALA A 156 8.84 -21.05 13.03
N ILE A 157 7.62 -21.26 13.55
CA ILE A 157 7.38 -21.66 14.95
C ILE A 157 7.44 -23.18 15.09
N ASP A 158 6.69 -23.89 14.24
CA ASP A 158 6.60 -25.35 14.23
C ASP A 158 6.62 -25.84 12.78
N TYR A 159 7.68 -26.56 12.42
CA TYR A 159 7.87 -27.07 11.08
C TYR A 159 6.95 -28.27 10.83
N ASP A 160 6.13 -28.21 9.79
CA ASP A 160 5.30 -29.32 9.31
C ASP A 160 5.46 -29.49 7.79
N ASP A 161 5.60 -30.72 7.31
CA ASP A 161 5.84 -30.99 5.89
C ASP A 161 4.64 -30.61 5.01
N LYS A 162 3.42 -30.88 5.48
CA LYS A 162 2.18 -30.54 4.74
C LYS A 162 2.02 -29.03 4.59
N THR A 163 2.34 -28.29 5.65
CA THR A 163 2.36 -26.83 5.66
C THR A 163 3.43 -26.28 4.71
N ASN A 164 4.62 -26.89 4.68
CA ASN A 164 5.69 -26.51 3.75
C ASN A 164 5.32 -26.76 2.27
N GLU A 165 4.69 -27.89 1.97
CA GLU A 165 4.17 -28.18 0.62
C GLU A 165 3.14 -27.13 0.18
N THR A 166 2.22 -26.81 1.07
CA THR A 166 1.25 -25.73 0.83
C THR A 166 1.95 -24.39 0.59
N LEU A 167 2.93 -24.04 1.43
CA LEU A 167 3.67 -22.79 1.33
C LEU A 167 4.36 -22.65 -0.03
N LYS A 168 4.97 -23.73 -0.55
CA LYS A 168 5.58 -23.75 -1.89
C LYS A 168 4.56 -23.49 -3.00
N TYR A 169 3.37 -24.10 -2.92
CA TYR A 169 2.29 -23.86 -3.87
C TYR A 169 1.84 -22.40 -3.85
N VAL A 170 1.57 -21.85 -2.65
CA VAL A 170 1.15 -20.46 -2.46
C VAL A 170 2.23 -19.50 -2.95
N GLN A 171 3.51 -19.78 -2.70
CA GLN A 171 4.63 -18.95 -3.17
C GLN A 171 4.74 -18.93 -4.69
N SER A 172 4.55 -20.07 -5.34
CA SER A 172 4.49 -20.16 -6.81
C SER A 172 3.34 -19.33 -7.36
N ARG A 173 2.13 -19.46 -6.79
CA ARG A 173 0.94 -18.69 -7.20
C ARG A 173 1.11 -17.18 -6.98
N ALA A 174 1.63 -16.77 -5.82
CA ALA A 174 1.88 -15.36 -5.49
C ALA A 174 2.90 -14.73 -6.46
N THR A 175 4.03 -15.41 -6.70
CA THR A 175 5.06 -14.91 -7.61
C THR A 175 4.57 -14.85 -9.06
N HIS A 176 3.76 -15.82 -9.49
CA HIS A 176 3.13 -15.79 -10.81
C HIS A 176 2.15 -14.61 -10.95
N ARG A 177 1.30 -14.36 -9.95
CA ARG A 177 0.38 -13.22 -9.92
C ARG A 177 1.16 -11.89 -9.97
N HIS A 178 2.18 -11.74 -9.14
CA HIS A 178 3.00 -10.54 -9.11
C HIS A 178 3.72 -10.31 -10.44
N ARG A 179 4.31 -11.36 -11.04
CA ARG A 179 4.93 -11.28 -12.38
C ARG A 179 3.94 -10.83 -13.44
N ARG A 180 2.71 -11.36 -13.44
CA ARG A 180 1.66 -10.95 -14.38
C ARG A 180 1.27 -9.49 -14.18
N GLN A 181 1.16 -9.03 -12.94
CA GLN A 181 0.88 -7.61 -12.64
C GLN A 181 1.99 -6.70 -13.15
N LEU A 182 3.26 -7.04 -12.91
CA LEU A 182 4.40 -6.27 -13.44
C LEU A 182 4.42 -6.23 -14.97
N LEU A 183 4.16 -7.37 -15.63
CA LEU A 183 4.07 -7.42 -17.10
C LEU A 183 2.92 -6.57 -17.64
N ARG A 184 1.77 -6.57 -16.96
CA ARG A 184 0.64 -5.70 -17.32
C ARG A 184 0.99 -4.23 -17.16
N GLN A 185 1.61 -3.84 -16.06
CA GLN A 185 2.08 -2.47 -15.82
C GLN A 185 3.06 -2.02 -16.90
N HIS A 186 4.07 -2.83 -17.23
CA HIS A 186 5.02 -2.50 -18.29
C HIS A 186 4.34 -2.36 -19.66
N ALA A 187 3.39 -3.24 -19.99
CA ALA A 187 2.62 -3.14 -21.23
C ALA A 187 1.74 -1.88 -21.28
N GLU A 188 1.14 -1.49 -20.15
CA GLU A 188 0.37 -0.25 -20.02
C GLU A 188 1.25 1.00 -20.17
N GLU A 189 2.44 1.00 -19.57
CA GLU A 189 3.45 2.04 -19.68
C GLU A 189 3.95 2.19 -21.13
N GLU A 190 4.30 1.08 -21.80
CA GLU A 190 4.67 1.09 -23.21
C GLU A 190 3.54 1.62 -24.10
N ALA A 191 2.30 1.17 -23.87
CA ALA A 191 1.16 1.64 -24.63
C ALA A 191 0.90 3.14 -24.39
N ALA A 192 1.11 3.63 -23.16
CA ALA A 192 1.03 5.05 -22.84
C ALA A 192 2.12 5.86 -23.54
N ALA A 193 3.35 5.36 -23.58
CA ALA A 193 4.46 5.99 -24.30
C ALA A 193 4.20 6.07 -25.80
N ARG A 194 3.70 4.98 -26.43
CA ARG A 194 3.32 4.97 -27.85
C ARG A 194 2.21 5.99 -28.16
N ARG A 195 1.18 6.06 -27.32
CA ARG A 195 0.11 7.08 -27.44
C ARG A 195 0.65 8.50 -27.33
N GLN A 196 1.57 8.75 -26.40
CA GLN A 196 2.19 10.07 -26.27
C GLN A 196 3.04 10.44 -27.49
N GLU A 197 3.79 9.50 -28.04
CA GLU A 197 4.57 9.70 -29.26
C GLU A 197 3.68 9.98 -30.47
N GLU A 198 2.59 9.22 -30.64
CA GLU A 198 1.59 9.45 -31.70
C GLU A 198 0.95 10.82 -31.58
N LEU A 199 0.54 11.24 -30.38
CA LEU A 199 0.01 12.58 -30.13
C LEU A 199 1.05 13.67 -30.43
N ARG A 200 2.32 13.47 -30.06
CA ARG A 200 3.41 14.41 -30.38
C ARG A 200 3.59 14.53 -31.89
N ARG A 201 3.58 13.39 -32.62
CA ARG A 201 3.69 13.36 -34.07
C ARG A 201 2.50 14.02 -34.76
N GLN A 202 1.28 13.80 -34.27
CA GLN A 202 0.08 14.47 -34.75
C GLN A 202 0.19 16.00 -34.57
N ARG A 203 0.57 16.46 -33.37
CA ARG A 203 0.79 17.89 -33.10
C ARG A 203 1.88 18.50 -34.00
N GLN A 204 2.96 17.77 -34.25
CA GLN A 204 4.00 18.21 -35.19
C GLN A 204 3.47 18.33 -36.62
N MET A 205 2.74 17.33 -37.12
CA MET A 205 2.13 17.39 -38.45
C MET A 205 1.08 18.51 -38.56
N GLU A 206 0.30 18.76 -37.52
CA GLU A 206 -0.65 19.88 -37.47
C GLU A 206 0.07 21.24 -37.46
N ALA A 207 1.16 21.37 -36.68
CA ALA A 207 1.99 22.57 -36.66
C ALA A 207 2.69 22.83 -38.01
N GLU A 208 3.23 21.80 -38.66
CA GLU A 208 3.83 21.89 -40.00
C GLU A 208 2.79 22.29 -41.06
N LYS A 209 1.59 21.67 -41.04
CA LYS A 209 0.48 22.06 -41.93
C LYS A 209 0.04 23.51 -41.69
N ALA A 210 -0.05 23.94 -40.43
CA ALA A 210 -0.41 25.30 -40.08
C ALA A 210 0.66 26.31 -40.53
N ALA A 211 1.95 25.98 -40.38
CA ALA A 211 3.07 26.79 -40.87
C ALA A 211 3.06 26.90 -42.40
N ALA A 212 2.91 25.78 -43.12
CA ALA A 212 2.82 25.76 -44.59
C ALA A 212 1.60 26.54 -45.11
N ALA A 213 0.45 26.47 -44.42
CA ALA A 213 -0.74 27.26 -44.76
C ALA A 213 -0.53 28.76 -44.53
N ALA A 214 0.16 29.15 -43.45
CA ALA A 214 0.53 30.54 -43.19
C ALA A 214 1.50 31.07 -44.26
N GLU A 215 2.52 30.29 -44.63
CA GLU A 215 3.45 30.64 -45.71
C GLU A 215 2.74 30.79 -47.05
N ALA A 216 1.85 29.85 -47.40
CA ALA A 216 1.06 29.94 -48.64
C ALA A 216 0.14 31.18 -48.67
N GLN A 217 -0.42 31.58 -47.53
CA GLN A 217 -1.18 32.84 -47.41
C GLN A 217 -0.28 34.06 -47.60
N THR A 218 0.95 34.04 -47.07
CA THR A 218 1.92 35.14 -47.29
C THR A 218 2.44 35.21 -48.73
N ALA A 219 2.57 34.07 -49.42
CA ALA A 219 3.05 34.00 -50.80
C ALA A 219 1.96 34.29 -51.85
N SER A 220 0.69 33.95 -51.57
CA SER A 220 -0.46 34.25 -52.45
C SER A 220 -1.10 35.61 -52.16
N GLY A 221 -0.73 36.24 -51.04
CA GLY A 221 -1.08 37.61 -50.71
C GLY A 221 -0.36 38.60 -51.62
N SER A 222 -1.00 38.93 -52.74
CA SER A 222 -0.72 40.13 -53.53
C SER A 222 -0.52 41.32 -52.59
N MET A 223 0.68 41.89 -52.62
CA MET A 223 1.04 43.11 -51.90
C MET A 223 -0.05 44.18 -52.08
N PRO A 224 -0.74 44.64 -51.02
CA PRO A 224 -1.42 45.91 -51.06
C PRO A 224 -0.34 46.98 -50.98
N GLY A 225 -0.05 47.61 -52.13
CA GLY A 225 0.80 48.80 -52.17
C GLY A 225 0.24 49.88 -51.25
N GLY A 226 1.09 50.39 -50.36
CA GLY A 226 0.72 51.47 -49.45
C GLY A 226 1.68 51.66 -48.29
N MET A 227 2.90 52.12 -48.57
CA MET A 227 3.69 52.83 -47.55
C MET A 227 3.18 54.28 -47.45
N PRO A 228 2.72 54.76 -46.29
CA PRO A 228 2.79 56.17 -45.97
C PRO A 228 4.01 56.42 -45.09
N ARG A 229 5.08 56.95 -45.71
CA ARG A 229 6.11 57.71 -44.99
C ARG A 229 5.51 59.08 -44.62
N GLY A 230 5.32 59.33 -43.33
CA GLY A 230 5.04 60.67 -42.79
C GLY A 230 4.90 60.60 -41.26
N PHE A 231 5.98 60.85 -40.49
CA PHE A 231 6.39 62.14 -39.89
C PHE A 231 5.64 62.45 -38.55
N PRO A 232 6.23 63.22 -37.61
CA PRO A 232 6.74 62.72 -36.34
C PRO A 232 6.26 63.53 -35.11
N GLY A 233 6.38 62.96 -33.91
CA GLY A 233 6.49 63.75 -32.68
C GLY A 233 5.45 63.49 -31.58
N GLY A 234 5.96 63.48 -30.33
CA GLY A 234 5.28 64.15 -29.22
C GLY A 234 4.45 63.33 -28.23
N VAL A 235 5.10 62.44 -27.46
CA VAL A 235 5.17 62.34 -25.96
C VAL A 235 4.11 63.18 -25.18
N PRO A 236 3.45 62.72 -24.07
CA PRO A 236 4.18 62.27 -22.86
C PRO A 236 3.51 61.35 -21.81
N GLY A 237 4.33 60.46 -21.22
CA GLY A 237 4.08 59.81 -19.91
C GLY A 237 3.97 58.28 -19.99
N GLY A 238 4.65 57.46 -19.21
CA GLY A 238 5.57 57.68 -18.10
C GLY A 238 5.78 56.33 -17.42
N MET A 239 6.86 55.63 -17.76
CA MET A 239 7.50 54.66 -16.87
C MET A 239 8.97 54.54 -17.27
N PRO A 240 9.86 55.36 -16.67
CA PRO A 240 11.30 55.25 -16.87
C PRO A 240 11.84 54.17 -15.94
N GLY A 241 12.22 53.03 -16.50
CA GLY A 241 12.86 51.96 -15.75
C GLY A 241 13.07 50.75 -16.63
N GLY A 242 14.27 50.60 -17.19
CA GLY A 242 14.65 49.39 -17.91
C GLY A 242 14.39 48.17 -17.04
N MET A 243 13.89 47.10 -17.66
CA MET A 243 13.70 45.80 -17.02
C MET A 243 14.97 45.47 -16.22
N PRO A 244 14.86 45.23 -14.91
CA PRO A 244 16.04 44.98 -14.09
C PRO A 244 16.77 43.73 -14.60
N PRO A 245 18.11 43.73 -14.65
CA PRO A 245 18.88 42.55 -15.01
C PRO A 245 18.46 41.38 -14.11
N GLY A 246 18.06 40.26 -14.72
CA GLY A 246 17.52 39.09 -14.02
C GLY A 246 16.02 38.84 -14.23
N MET A 247 15.22 39.83 -14.67
CA MET A 247 13.79 39.59 -14.97
C MET A 247 13.60 38.69 -16.19
N GLU A 248 14.55 38.71 -17.13
CA GLU A 248 14.54 37.86 -18.33
C GLU A 248 14.67 36.37 -17.99
N SER A 249 15.54 36.01 -17.03
CA SER A 249 15.71 34.63 -16.59
C SER A 249 14.51 34.12 -15.76
N VAL A 250 13.80 35.04 -15.10
CA VAL A 250 12.55 34.77 -14.37
C VAL A 250 11.42 34.45 -15.35
N LEU A 251 11.27 35.22 -16.44
CA LEU A 251 10.23 35.01 -17.45
C LEU A 251 10.44 33.75 -18.30
N GLN A 252 11.67 33.25 -18.39
CA GLN A 252 12.00 32.01 -19.11
C GLN A 252 11.76 30.74 -18.28
N ASP A 253 11.38 30.86 -16.99
CA ASP A 253 11.13 29.70 -16.16
C ASP A 253 9.72 29.13 -16.40
N PRO A 254 9.59 27.84 -16.79
CA PRO A 254 8.28 27.24 -17.06
C PRO A 254 7.37 27.22 -15.82
N GLU A 255 7.94 27.12 -14.61
CA GLU A 255 7.13 27.12 -13.38
C GLU A 255 6.66 28.52 -12.98
N ILE A 256 7.49 29.54 -13.24
CA ILE A 256 7.09 30.94 -13.00
C ILE A 256 6.04 31.37 -14.03
N MET A 257 6.17 30.93 -15.29
CA MET A 257 5.14 31.10 -16.32
C MET A 257 3.83 30.40 -15.95
N ALA A 258 3.88 29.15 -15.48
CA ALA A 258 2.69 28.44 -15.02
C ALA A 258 2.03 29.16 -13.84
N ALA A 259 2.81 29.68 -12.90
CA ALA A 259 2.31 30.44 -11.77
C ALA A 259 1.71 31.80 -12.17
N MET A 260 2.26 32.48 -13.18
CA MET A 260 1.66 33.71 -13.73
C MET A 260 0.33 33.47 -14.45
N GLN A 261 0.10 32.25 -14.94
CA GLN A 261 -1.16 31.84 -15.57
C GLN A 261 -2.21 31.35 -14.57
N ASP A 262 -1.83 31.10 -13.31
CA ASP A 262 -2.77 30.70 -12.27
C ASP A 262 -3.61 31.92 -11.83
N PRO A 263 -4.95 31.88 -11.96
CA PRO A 263 -5.83 33.00 -11.63
C PRO A 263 -5.80 33.40 -10.16
N GLU A 264 -5.35 32.53 -9.24
CA GLU A 264 -5.18 32.87 -7.82
C GLU A 264 -3.82 33.50 -7.51
N VAL A 265 -2.79 33.20 -8.30
CA VAL A 265 -1.39 33.63 -8.05
C VAL A 265 -1.08 34.93 -8.80
N ALA A 266 -1.62 35.13 -10.00
CA ALA A 266 -1.41 36.33 -10.80
C ALA A 266 -1.72 37.66 -10.07
N PRO A 267 -2.88 37.86 -9.41
CA PRO A 267 -3.17 39.11 -8.70
C PRO A 267 -2.26 39.31 -7.49
N LYS A 268 -1.88 38.22 -6.79
CA LYS A 268 -0.98 38.27 -5.63
C LYS A 268 0.44 38.68 -6.05
N LEU A 269 0.94 38.13 -7.15
CA LEU A 269 2.25 38.49 -7.71
C LEU A 269 2.28 39.94 -8.20
N ALA A 270 1.20 40.40 -8.85
CA ALA A 270 1.07 41.80 -9.27
C ALA A 270 1.03 42.77 -8.09
N GLN A 271 0.30 42.43 -7.02
CA GLN A 271 0.24 43.22 -5.79
C GLN A 271 1.62 43.32 -5.12
N MET A 272 2.43 42.27 -5.21
CA MET A 272 3.80 42.28 -4.69
C MET A 272 4.72 43.20 -5.49
N MET A 273 4.64 43.20 -6.82
CA MET A 273 5.44 44.12 -7.66
C MET A 273 5.13 45.58 -7.37
N GLN A 274 3.91 45.87 -6.92
CA GLN A 274 3.48 47.21 -6.52
C GLN A 274 3.84 47.54 -5.06
N ASN A 275 3.97 46.54 -4.20
CA ASN A 275 4.20 46.75 -2.77
C ASN A 275 5.17 45.70 -2.19
N PRO A 276 6.49 45.99 -2.15
CA PRO A 276 7.50 45.04 -1.69
C PRO A 276 7.31 44.60 -0.23
N MET A 277 6.61 45.38 0.60
CA MET A 277 6.26 45.00 1.97
C MET A 277 5.20 43.89 2.04
N ALA A 278 4.36 43.74 1.01
CA ALA A 278 3.37 42.67 0.95
C ALA A 278 4.01 41.28 0.76
N ALA A 279 5.24 41.23 0.22
CA ALA A 279 5.96 39.99 -0.09
C ALA A 279 6.16 39.09 1.14
N MET A 280 6.44 39.66 2.32
CA MET A 280 6.67 38.87 3.55
C MET A 280 5.42 38.11 4.00
N SER A 281 4.23 38.69 3.83
CA SER A 281 2.98 38.03 4.21
C SER A 281 2.60 36.88 3.27
N MET A 282 3.06 36.93 2.02
CA MET A 282 2.71 35.98 0.97
C MET A 282 3.72 34.83 0.82
N MET A 283 4.89 34.90 1.47
CA MET A 283 5.87 33.81 1.49
C MET A 283 5.37 32.57 2.24
N ASN A 284 4.38 32.75 3.12
CA ASN A 284 3.72 31.68 3.87
C ASN A 284 2.54 31.05 3.10
N ASP A 285 2.21 31.55 1.91
CA ASP A 285 1.14 30.96 1.09
C ASP A 285 1.67 29.69 0.41
N PRO A 286 1.00 28.53 0.55
CA PRO A 286 1.48 27.25 0.02
C PRO A 286 1.59 27.22 -1.51
N LYS A 287 0.88 28.09 -2.23
CA LYS A 287 0.96 28.19 -3.70
C LYS A 287 1.96 29.25 -4.15
N VAL A 288 2.04 30.39 -3.45
CA VAL A 288 2.92 31.52 -3.86
C VAL A 288 4.35 31.36 -3.33
N GLY A 289 4.52 30.74 -2.16
CA GLY A 289 5.82 30.56 -1.50
C GLY A 289 6.88 29.87 -2.38
N PRO A 290 6.60 28.70 -2.99
CA PRO A 290 7.56 28.03 -3.88
C PRO A 290 7.97 28.87 -5.09
N VAL A 291 7.01 29.57 -5.70
CA VAL A 291 7.25 30.48 -6.83
C VAL A 291 8.12 31.65 -6.39
N MET A 292 7.87 32.19 -5.20
CA MET A 292 8.62 33.29 -4.61
C MET A 292 10.09 32.94 -4.38
N GLN A 293 10.35 31.76 -3.83
CA GLN A 293 11.70 31.28 -3.59
C GLN A 293 12.49 31.19 -4.90
N LYS A 294 11.86 30.74 -5.99
CA LYS A 294 12.48 30.68 -7.31
C LYS A 294 12.73 32.05 -7.92
N ILE A 295 11.77 32.99 -7.81
CA ILE A 295 11.96 34.37 -8.25
C ILE A 295 13.12 35.02 -7.49
N MET A 296 13.15 34.90 -6.16
CA MET A 296 14.24 35.45 -5.33
C MET A 296 15.59 34.81 -5.67
N ALA A 297 15.64 33.49 -5.85
CA ALA A 297 16.86 32.79 -6.23
C ALA A 297 17.42 33.28 -7.58
N LYS A 298 16.55 33.54 -8.56
CA LYS A 298 16.96 34.08 -9.87
C LYS A 298 17.30 35.57 -9.85
N MET A 299 16.61 36.36 -9.03
CA MET A 299 16.82 37.81 -8.95
C MET A 299 18.07 38.18 -8.12
N MET A 300 18.44 37.36 -7.13
CA MET A 300 19.61 37.57 -6.26
C MET A 300 20.93 37.08 -6.86
N GLY A 301 20.97 36.68 -8.14
CA GLY A 301 22.22 36.41 -8.85
C GLY A 301 23.08 35.27 -8.28
N GLY A 302 22.45 34.31 -7.58
CA GLY A 302 23.15 33.26 -6.85
C GLY A 302 23.61 32.09 -7.72
N GLY A 303 24.75 32.25 -8.39
CA GLY A 303 25.58 31.12 -8.79
C GLY A 303 25.99 30.32 -7.55
N GLY A 304 25.51 29.08 -7.46
CA GLY A 304 25.77 28.16 -6.33
C GLY A 304 26.12 26.76 -6.81
N MET A 305 27.36 26.63 -7.31
CA MET A 305 28.21 25.42 -7.46
C MET A 305 27.65 24.13 -8.10
N PRO A 306 28.15 23.77 -9.30
CA PRO A 306 28.31 22.39 -9.72
C PRO A 306 29.72 21.91 -9.34
N GLY A 307 29.82 21.01 -8.35
CA GLY A 307 31.08 20.45 -7.88
C GLY A 307 31.00 18.93 -7.71
N GLY A 308 31.30 18.20 -8.78
CA GLY A 308 31.64 16.79 -8.70
C GLY A 308 33.09 16.57 -8.27
N MET A 309 33.38 15.30 -7.94
CA MET A 309 34.69 14.63 -7.92
C MET A 309 35.26 14.26 -6.55
N GLY A 310 35.54 12.96 -6.40
CA GLY A 310 36.35 12.33 -5.35
C GLY A 310 35.51 11.78 -4.20
N GLY A 311 35.47 10.49 -3.90
CA GLY A 311 36.50 9.47 -4.06
C GLY A 311 36.66 8.77 -2.71
N MET A 312 36.10 7.56 -2.60
CA MET A 312 36.57 6.41 -1.81
C MET A 312 37.36 6.68 -0.51
N GLY A 313 36.80 6.29 0.65
CA GLY A 313 37.56 6.23 1.90
C GLY A 313 36.81 5.70 3.11
N GLY A 314 36.92 4.38 3.35
CA GLY A 314 37.31 3.85 4.66
C GLY A 314 36.38 3.99 5.88
N MET A 315 35.54 2.98 6.09
CA MET A 315 35.54 2.07 7.25
C MET A 315 36.17 2.58 8.58
N GLY A 316 35.37 2.63 9.65
CA GLY A 316 35.90 2.52 11.02
C GLY A 316 35.08 3.21 12.11
N GLY A 317 34.72 2.44 13.15
CA GLY A 317 34.82 2.97 14.52
C GLY A 317 33.53 3.18 15.31
N MET A 318 33.09 2.11 15.96
CA MET A 318 32.46 2.02 17.28
C MET A 318 32.44 3.28 18.18
N GLY A 319 31.31 3.46 18.88
CA GLY A 319 31.34 3.65 20.34
C GLY A 319 30.87 5.00 20.88
N GLY A 320 29.82 4.94 21.72
CA GLY A 320 29.37 6.02 22.62
C GLY A 320 27.85 6.13 22.60
N GLY A 321 27.10 6.06 23.68
CA GLY A 321 27.40 6.05 25.12
C GLY A 321 26.09 6.43 25.81
N MET A 322 25.56 5.53 26.64
CA MET A 322 24.42 5.75 27.56
C MET A 322 24.88 6.61 28.77
N PRO A 323 23.99 7.25 29.58
CA PRO A 323 23.44 6.53 30.74
C PRO A 323 22.10 7.05 31.36
N GLY A 324 21.45 6.18 32.14
CA GLY A 324 20.45 6.53 33.17
C GLY A 324 19.25 5.58 33.14
N GLY A 325 18.80 4.94 34.21
CA GLY A 325 19.22 4.86 35.61
C GLY A 325 18.17 4.06 36.41
N PHE A 326 18.60 3.47 37.54
CA PHE A 326 17.82 3.20 38.77
C PHE A 326 16.71 2.11 38.73
N GLN A 327 16.46 1.22 39.70
CA GLN A 327 17.11 0.58 40.86
C GLN A 327 16.14 -0.53 41.34
N GLY A 328 16.67 -1.54 42.05
CA GLY A 328 15.91 -2.38 42.99
C GLY A 328 15.59 -3.81 42.53
N ALA A 329 15.69 -4.89 43.31
CA ALA A 329 16.59 -5.36 44.38
C ALA A 329 16.03 -6.72 44.85
N GLY A 330 16.88 -7.75 45.00
CA GLY A 330 16.60 -9.02 45.71
C GLY A 330 15.96 -10.13 44.86
N GLY A 331 16.41 -11.38 44.83
CA GLY A 331 17.51 -12.07 45.52
C GLY A 331 17.35 -13.60 45.36
N VAL A 332 18.47 -14.28 45.08
CA VAL A 332 18.81 -15.71 45.35
C VAL A 332 18.24 -16.83 44.45
N PRO A 333 19.13 -17.63 43.82
CA PRO A 333 19.00 -19.11 43.71
C PRO A 333 20.34 -19.80 44.10
N PRO A 334 20.59 -21.12 43.91
CA PRO A 334 19.73 -22.29 43.67
C PRO A 334 20.00 -23.45 44.68
N HIS A 335 19.17 -24.51 44.69
CA HIS A 335 19.54 -25.78 45.35
C HIS A 335 19.30 -27.01 44.46
N ARG A 336 20.23 -27.95 44.63
CA ARG A 336 20.57 -29.16 43.86
C ARG A 336 19.98 -30.39 44.56
N GLY A 337 19.61 -31.43 43.80
CA GLY A 337 19.34 -32.80 44.28
C GLY A 337 18.53 -33.57 43.22
N ALA A 338 19.07 -34.47 42.40
CA ALA A 338 19.74 -35.76 42.63
C ALA A 338 18.81 -36.95 42.93
N ALA A 339 19.09 -38.05 42.23
CA ALA A 339 18.78 -39.46 42.50
C ALA A 339 17.62 -40.13 41.70
N ASP A 340 18.06 -40.90 40.70
CA ASP A 340 17.89 -42.36 40.55
C ASP A 340 16.50 -43.00 40.36
N GLY A 341 16.41 -43.94 39.39
CA GLY A 341 15.35 -44.95 39.43
C GLY A 341 15.05 -45.78 38.18
N ALA A 342 16.00 -46.64 37.77
CA ALA A 342 15.77 -48.02 37.29
C ALA A 342 14.92 -48.33 36.03
N SER A 343 15.63 -48.92 35.08
CA SER A 343 15.24 -49.87 34.03
C SER A 343 14.36 -51.05 34.49
N GLY A 344 13.44 -51.49 33.61
CA GLY A 344 12.76 -52.78 33.72
C GLY A 344 12.31 -53.30 32.36
N SER A 345 13.06 -54.27 31.80
CA SER A 345 12.72 -55.02 30.60
C SER A 345 11.78 -56.20 30.88
N THR A 346 11.09 -56.68 29.84
CA THR A 346 10.77 -58.10 29.47
C THR A 346 9.30 -58.45 29.22
N ARG A 347 9.15 -59.37 28.24
CA ARG A 347 7.97 -60.13 27.72
C ARG A 347 7.18 -59.40 26.64
N ARG A 348 7.20 -59.79 25.36
CA ARG A 348 7.28 -61.11 24.68
C ARG A 348 6.08 -62.01 25.04
N ASP A 349 5.08 -61.99 24.17
CA ASP A 349 4.16 -63.10 23.89
C ASP A 349 3.80 -63.04 22.39
N ASP A 350 4.28 -64.05 21.67
CA ASP A 350 3.96 -64.38 20.28
C ASP A 350 2.66 -65.22 20.26
N LEU A 351 1.74 -64.92 19.34
CA LEU A 351 0.62 -65.77 18.89
C LEU A 351 0.27 -65.41 17.44
N ASP A 352 1.08 -65.88 16.49
CA ASP A 352 0.76 -66.53 15.19
C ASP A 352 2.04 -66.65 14.34
#